data_AF-A0A497SFY9-F1
#
_entry.id   AF-A0A497SFY9-F1
#
_cell.length_a   1.000
_cell.length_b   1.000
_cell.length_c   1.000
_cell.angle_alpha   90.00
_cell.angle_beta   90.00
_cell.angle_gamma   90.00
#
_symmetry.space_group_name_H-M   'P 1'
#
loop_
_entity.id
_entity.type
_entity.pdbx_description
1 polymer ?
#
loop_
_entity_poly.entity_id
_entity_poly.type
_entity_poly.pdbx_seq_one_letter_code
_entity_poly.pdbx_strand_id
1 'polypeptide(L)' 'MFPMKKEVQITVVGKVWNANKGKILALNKCLDEYFKAVKFFLSFNSTSKTFLHRNGYEKAKQLFNLNTA' A
#
# COMPACT_ATOMS: atom_id res chain seq x y z
N MET A 1 -24.69 8.30 -2.13
CA MET A 1 -23.85 8.48 -0.93
C MET A 1 -22.39 8.40 -1.37
N PHE A 2 -21.70 9.52 -1.48
CA PHE A 2 -20.30 9.53 -1.91
C PHE A 2 -19.44 8.82 -0.84
N PRO A 3 -18.53 7.91 -1.20
CA PRO A 3 -17.72 7.22 -0.22
C PRO A 3 -16.88 8.24 0.55
N MET A 4 -16.99 8.23 1.88
CA MET A 4 -16.16 9.04 2.78
C MET A 4 -14.70 8.69 2.52
N LYS A 5 -13.91 9.63 1.99
CA LYS A 5 -12.47 9.46 1.85
C LYS A 5 -11.89 9.33 3.26
N LYS A 6 -11.53 8.12 3.66
CA LYS A 6 -10.74 7.89 4.87
C LYS A 6 -9.38 8.51 4.62
N GLU A 7 -9.11 9.63 5.28
CA GLU A 7 -7.80 10.26 5.23
C GLU A 7 -6.90 9.49 6.21
N VAL A 8 -5.79 8.96 5.69
CA VAL A 8 -4.89 8.10 6.45
C VAL A 8 -3.55 8.81 6.54
N GLN A 9 -3.17 9.17 7.76
CA GLN A 9 -1.81 9.63 8.04
C GLN A 9 -0.95 8.43 8.40
N ILE A 10 0.18 8.29 7.71
CA ILE A 10 1.12 7.18 7.93
C ILE A 10 2.47 7.80 8.21
N THR A 11 3.02 7.50 9.38
CA THR A 11 4.37 7.91 9.78
C THR A 11 5.26 6.69 9.84
N VAL A 12 6.38 6.73 9.12
CA VAL A 12 7.40 5.69 9.17
C VAL A 12 8.58 6.22 9.97
N VAL A 13 8.92 5.54 11.07
CA VAL A 13 10.05 5.89 11.94
C VAL A 13 11.18 4.89 11.68
N GLY A 14 12.35 5.40 11.31
CA GLY A 14 13.51 4.56 11.05
C GLY A 14 14.79 5.37 10.85
N LYS A 15 15.94 4.69 10.96
CA LYS A 15 17.26 5.27 10.75
C LYS A 15 17.92 4.63 9.54
N VAL A 16 18.35 5.46 8.57
CA VAL A 16 19.15 4.99 7.43
C VAL A 16 20.62 4.99 7.83
N TRP A 17 21.21 3.82 7.99
CA TRP A 17 22.63 3.67 8.29
C TRP A 17 23.51 3.91 7.06
N ASN A 18 24.59 4.69 7.22
CA ASN A 18 25.51 5.06 6.14
C ASN A 18 24.74 5.56 4.91
N ALA A 19 23.94 6.61 5.12
CA ALA A 19 23.04 7.16 4.11
C ALA A 19 23.83 7.67 2.90
N ASN A 20 23.33 7.36 1.71
CA ASN A 20 23.82 7.88 0.44
C ASN A 20 22.64 8.07 -0.50
N LYS A 21 22.86 8.81 -1.60
CA LYS A 21 21.80 9.15 -2.56
C LYS A 21 21.06 7.91 -3.09
N GLY A 22 21.79 6.81 -3.36
CA GLY A 22 21.19 5.57 -3.84
C GLY A 22 20.29 4.89 -2.82
N LYS A 23 20.73 4.77 -1.57
CA LYS A 23 19.94 4.19 -0.48
C LYS A 23 18.69 5.01 -0.16
N ILE A 24 18.80 6.34 -0.15
CA ILE A 24 17.67 7.24 0.06
C ILE A 24 16.65 7.08 -1.07
N LEU A 25 17.12 7.05 -2.33
CA LEU A 25 16.24 6.84 -3.48
C LEU A 25 15.52 5.48 -3.43
N ALA A 26 16.24 4.41 -3.10
CA ALA A 26 15.65 3.08 -2.96
C ALA A 26 14.59 3.04 -1.85
N LEU A 27 14.89 3.65 -0.69
CA LEU A 27 13.93 3.76 0.41
C LEU A 27 12.68 4.55 -0.01
N ASN A 28 12.85 5.70 -0.65
CA ASN A 28 11.72 6.53 -1.09
C ASN A 28 10.82 5.80 -2.10
N LYS A 29 11.40 5.03 -3.03
CA LYS A 29 10.63 4.20 -3.97
C LYS A 29 9.83 3.12 -3.23
N CYS A 30 10.47 2.42 -2.30
CA CYS A 30 9.80 1.39 -1.48
C CYS A 30 8.67 1.98 -0.62
N LEU A 31 8.90 3.13 0.00
CA LEU A 31 7.88 3.83 0.79
C LEU A 31 6.69 4.28 -0.07
N ASP A 32 6.94 4.79 -1.28
CA ASP A 32 5.87 5.16 -2.22
C ASP A 32 5.00 3.95 -2.61
N GLU A 33 5.62 2.82 -2.93
CA GLU A 33 4.90 1.55 -3.21
C GLU A 33 4.10 1.07 -2.00
N TYR A 34 4.71 1.12 -0.80
CA TYR A 34 4.03 0.77 0.45
C TYR A 34 2.81 1.66 0.72
N PHE A 35 2.95 2.99 0.57
CA PHE A 35 1.83 3.91 0.77
C PHE A 35 0.70 3.67 -0.24
N LYS A 36 1.00 3.33 -1.49
CA LYS A 36 -0.01 2.94 -2.48
C LYS A 36 -0.77 1.68 -2.05
N ALA A 37 -0.06 0.66 -1.55
CA ALA A 37 -0.68 -0.55 -1.03
C ALA A 37 -1.59 -0.27 0.17
N VAL A 38 -1.11 0.49 1.15
CA VAL A 38 -1.90 0.81 2.34
C VAL A 38 -3.16 1.61 1.97
N LYS A 39 -3.03 2.63 1.11
CA LYS A 39 -4.19 3.42 0.64
C LYS A 39 -5.20 2.55 -0.13
N PHE A 40 -4.72 1.62 -0.95
CA PHE A 40 -5.58 0.68 -1.66
C PHE A 40 -6.40 -0.18 -0.71
N PHE A 41 -5.77 -0.82 0.29
CA PHE A 41 -6.50 -1.66 1.24
C PHE A 41 -7.40 -0.86 2.17
N LEU A 42 -7.01 0.35 2.58
CA LEU A 42 -7.84 1.21 3.43
C LEU A 42 -9.03 1.83 2.68
N SER A 43 -9.01 1.83 1.34
CA SER A 43 -10.15 2.26 0.53
C SER A 43 -11.35 1.32 0.64
N PHE A 44 -11.16 0.07 1.07
CA PHE A 44 -12.27 -0.85 1.27
C PHE A 44 -13.10 -0.44 2.49
N ASN A 45 -14.42 -0.30 2.27
CA ASN A 45 -15.38 0.02 3.32
C ASN A 45 -16.33 -1.14 3.65
N SER A 46 -15.89 -2.38 3.37
CA SER A 46 -16.69 -3.58 3.54
C SER A 46 -15.95 -4.58 4.43
N THR A 47 -16.68 -5.20 5.34
CA THR A 47 -16.19 -6.30 6.20
C THR A 47 -16.47 -7.67 5.59
N SER A 48 -17.13 -7.72 4.42
CA SER A 48 -17.47 -8.99 3.77
C SER A 48 -16.23 -9.68 3.22
N LYS A 49 -15.99 -10.92 3.69
CA LYS A 49 -14.86 -11.76 3.28
C LYS A 49 -14.82 -12.00 1.76
N THR A 50 -15.97 -12.29 1.14
CA THR A 50 -16.04 -12.54 -0.31
C THR A 50 -15.77 -11.28 -1.13
N PHE A 51 -16.25 -10.13 -0.66
CA PHE A 51 -15.97 -8.83 -1.28
C PHE A 51 -14.48 -8.48 -1.20
N LEU A 52 -13.87 -8.62 -0.02
CA LEU A 52 -12.45 -8.34 0.20
C LEU A 52 -11.54 -9.33 -0.55
N HIS A 53 -11.93 -10.60 -0.69
CA HIS A 53 -11.15 -11.55 -1.48
C HIS A 53 -11.15 -11.18 -2.97
N ARG A 54 -12.32 -10.94 -3.58
CA ARG A 54 -12.41 -10.58 -5.00
C ARG A 54 -11.81 -9.21 -5.30
N ASN A 55 -12.12 -8.19 -4.48
CA ASN A 55 -11.72 -6.82 -4.78
C ASN A 55 -10.40 -6.40 -4.13
N GLY A 56 -9.98 -7.05 -3.05
CA GLY A 56 -8.68 -6.84 -2.43
C GLY A 56 -7.62 -7.71 -3.09
N TYR A 57 -7.71 -9.02 -2.91
CA TYR A 57 -6.64 -9.95 -3.30
C TYR A 57 -6.41 -10.00 -4.82
N GLU A 58 -7.45 -10.22 -5.63
CA GLU A 58 -7.27 -10.34 -7.08
C GLU A 58 -6.88 -9.01 -7.76
N LYS A 59 -7.44 -7.88 -7.32
CA LYS A 59 -7.02 -6.57 -7.82
C LYS A 59 -5.61 -6.19 -7.34
N ALA A 60 -5.23 -6.56 -6.13
CA ALA A 60 -3.87 -6.35 -5.64
C ALA A 60 -2.84 -7.11 -6.48
N LYS A 61 -3.12 -8.35 -6.89
CA LYS A 61 -2.22 -9.10 -7.80
C LYS A 61 -1.95 -8.34 -9.10
N GLN A 62 -2.99 -7.76 -9.69
CA GLN A 62 -2.86 -6.97 -10.93
C GLN A 62 -2.13 -5.64 -10.69
N LEU A 63 -2.47 -4.92 -9.62
CA LEU A 63 -1.92 -3.59 -9.33
C LEU A 63 -0.46 -3.62 -8.86
N PHE A 64 -0.06 -4.67 -8.12
CA PHE A 64 1.27 -4.80 -7.52
C PHE A 64 2.13 -5.88 -8.20
N ASN A 65 1.66 -6.43 -9.34
CA ASN A 65 2.36 -7.45 -10.12
C ASN A 65 2.92 -8.61 -9.28
N LEU A 66 2.09 -9.13 -8.36
CA LEU A 66 2.49 -10.19 -7.45
C LEU A 66 2.49 -11.53 -8.20
N ASN A 67 3.66 -12.16 -8.33
CA ASN A 67 3.75 -13.53 -8.86
C ASN A 67 3.00 -14.49 -7.92
N THR A 68 2.04 -15.23 -8.47
CA THR A 68 1.39 -16.33 -7.75
C THR A 68 2.38 -17.49 -7.65
N ALA A 69 2.85 -17.77 -6.44
CA ALA A 69 3.49 -19.03 -6.07
C ALA A 69 2.45 -20.16 -5.99
#